data_AF-A0A3S1QZ86-F1
#
_entry.id   AF-A0A3S1QZ86-F1
#
_cell.length_a   1.000
_cell.length_b   1.000
_cell.length_c   1.000
_cell.angle_alpha   90.00
_cell.angle_beta   90.00
_cell.angle_gamma   90.00
#
_symmetry.space_group_name_H-M   'P 1'
#
loop_
_entity.id
_entity.type
_entity.pdbx_description
1 polymer ?
#
loop_
_entity_poly.entity_id
_entity_poly.type
_entity_poly.pdbx_seq_one_letter_code
_entity_poly.pdbx_strand_id
1 'polypeptide(L)' 'LSAGASAPEIIVDEIIDAFRQRFNVTIELAVTATETEDFPVMRVLRDVELTAADMAFVNGAA' A
#
# COMPACT_ATOMS: atom_id res chain seq x y z
N LEU A 1 10.63 5.96 6.75
CA LEU A 1 9.72 4.86 7.12
C LEU A 1 9.85 3.79 6.04
N SER A 2 9.75 2.50 6.40
CA SER A 2 9.73 1.39 5.44
C SER A 2 8.82 0.30 6.01
N ALA A 3 8.36 -0.59 5.14
CA ALA A 3 7.43 -1.67 5.44
C ALA A 3 7.97 -2.96 4.82
N GLY A 4 7.67 -4.10 5.47
CA GLY A 4 7.92 -5.40 4.85
C GLY A 4 6.97 -5.63 3.67
N ALA A 5 7.34 -6.50 2.73
CA ALA A 5 6.58 -6.77 1.50
C ALA A 5 5.13 -7.26 1.73
N SER A 6 4.81 -7.74 2.93
CA SER A 6 3.47 -8.20 3.31
C SER A 6 2.63 -7.13 4.02
N ALA A 7 3.18 -5.95 4.28
CA ALA A 7 2.44 -4.89 4.97
C ALA A 7 1.58 -4.11 3.96
N PRO A 8 0.28 -3.94 4.23
CA PRO A 8 -0.62 -3.11 3.43
C PRO A 8 -0.26 -1.62 3.50
N GLU A 9 -0.60 -0.86 2.46
CA GLU A 9 -0.31 0.57 2.39
C GLU A 9 -1.10 1.35 3.45
N ILE A 10 -2.37 0.96 3.72
CA ILE A 10 -3.20 1.62 4.74
C ILE A 10 -2.52 1.63 6.12
N ILE A 11 -1.74 0.60 6.45
CA ILE A 11 -1.04 0.52 7.73
C ILE A 11 0.12 1.50 7.78
N VAL A 12 0.81 1.71 6.65
CA VAL A 12 1.88 2.70 6.53
C VAL A 12 1.30 4.11 6.70
N ASP A 13 0.17 4.38 6.05
CA ASP A 13 -0.54 5.66 6.14
C ASP A 13 -1.04 5.95 7.56
N GLU A 14 -1.67 4.98 8.23
CA GLU A 14 -2.14 5.12 9.62
C GLU A 14 -0.99 5.44 10.59
N ILE A 15 0.18 4.83 10.38
CA ILE A 15 1.38 5.12 11.18
C ILE A 15 1.88 6.55 10.92
N ILE A 16 1.91 6.98 9.66
CA ILE A 16 2.28 8.36 9.30
C ILE A 16 1.31 9.36 9.95
N ASP A 17 0.01 9.08 9.92
CA ASP A 17 -1.00 9.93 10.54
C ASP A 17 -0.88 9.98 12.07
N ALA A 18 -0.55 8.85 12.70
CA ALA A 18 -0.24 8.84 14.13
C ALA A 18 0.98 9.70 14.47
N PHE A 19 2.00 9.75 13.60
CA PHE A 19 3.12 10.68 13.77
C PHE A 19 2.70 12.14 13.57
N ARG A 20 1.86 12.44 12.58
CA ARG A 20 1.33 13.80 12.32
C ARG A 20 0.53 14.37 13.50
N GLN A 21 -0.12 13.51 14.29
CA GLN A 21 -0.83 13.94 15.50
C GLN A 21 0.09 14.46 16.61
N ARG A 22 1.38 14.11 16.58
CA ARG A 22 2.34 14.43 17.65
C ARG A 22 3.50 15.31 17.21
N PHE A 23 3.80 15.35 15.91
CA PHE A 23 4.98 16.00 15.36
C PHE A 23 4.66 16.69 14.04
N ASN A 24 5.48 17.70 13.70
CA ASN A 24 5.49 18.25 12.35
C ASN A 24 6.22 17.28 11.42
N VAL A 25 5.48 16.53 10.61
CA VAL A 25 6.00 15.47 9.74
C VAL A 25 6.14 15.99 8.30
N THR A 26 7.34 15.86 7.74
CA THR A 26 7.61 16.03 6.30
C THR A 26 7.91 14.66 5.69
N ILE A 27 7.42 14.41 4.47
CA ILE A 27 7.66 13.16 3.74
C ILE A 27 8.58 13.45 2.56
N GLU A 28 9.66 12.69 2.46
CA GLU A 28 10.60 12.70 1.35
C GLU A 28 10.79 11.28 0.82
N LEU A 29 10.70 11.10 -0.50
CA LEU A 29 10.84 9.79 -1.12
C LEU A 29 12.32 9.43 -1.25
N ALA A 30 12.73 8.34 -0.60
CA ALA A 30 14.05 7.76 -0.74
C ALA A 30 13.98 6.52 -1.64
N VAL A 31 14.34 6.68 -2.92
CA VAL A 31 14.34 5.59 -3.91
C VAL A 31 15.71 4.92 -3.96
N THR A 32 15.75 3.60 -3.69
CA THR A 32 16.98 2.79 -3.81
C THR A 32 17.05 2.09 -5.16
N ALA A 33 15.93 1.56 -5.64
CA ALA A 33 15.78 0.88 -6.93
C ALA A 33 14.33 1.02 -7.43
N THR A 34 14.11 0.86 -8.73
CA THR A 34 12.78 0.84 -9.34
C THR A 34 12.44 -0.59 -9.75
N GLU A 35 11.31 -1.10 -9.27
CA GLU A 35 10.78 -2.44 -9.56
C GLU A 35 9.61 -2.32 -10.53
N THR A 36 9.53 -3.19 -11.54
CA THR A 36 8.54 -3.12 -12.64
C THR A 36 7.97 -4.50 -13.01
N GLU A 37 8.18 -5.48 -12.16
CA GLU A 37 7.78 -6.87 -12.36
C GLU A 37 6.27 -7.04 -12.09
N ASP A 38 5.55 -7.52 -13.11
CA ASP A 38 4.14 -7.89 -12.99
C ASP A 38 3.98 -9.41 -12.79
N PHE A 39 3.25 -9.78 -11.74
CA PHE A 39 2.91 -11.18 -11.45
C PHE A 39 1.41 -11.43 -11.68
N PRO A 40 0.99 -11.87 -12.88
CA PRO A 40 -0.41 -12.06 -13.17
C PRO A 40 -0.99 -13.24 -12.39
N VAL A 41 -2.23 -13.09 -11.92
CA VAL A 41 -2.98 -14.17 -11.29
C VAL A 41 -3.26 -15.33 -12.27
N MET A 42 -3.53 -16.50 -11.69
CA MET A 42 -3.94 -17.70 -12.43
C MET A 42 -5.13 -17.40 -13.34
N ARG A 43 -5.11 -17.93 -14.58
CA ARG A 43 -6.14 -17.63 -15.60
C ARG A 43 -7.57 -17.80 -15.10
N VAL A 44 -7.83 -18.82 -14.28
CA VAL A 44 -9.16 -19.13 -13.71
C VAL A 44 -9.69 -18.04 -12.77
N LEU A 45 -8.81 -17.19 -12.23
CA LEU A 45 -9.17 -16.12 -11.29
C LEU A 45 -9.38 -14.77 -11.99
N ARG A 46 -9.09 -14.66 -13.30
CA ARG A 46 -9.06 -13.35 -13.97
C ARG A 46 -10.44 -12.74 -14.21
N ASP A 47 -11.48 -13.57 -14.26
CA ASP A 47 -12.87 -13.12 -14.41
C ASP A 47 -13.54 -12.85 -13.06
N VAL A 48 -12.82 -13.05 -11.95
CA VAL A 48 -13.30 -12.69 -10.61
C VAL A 48 -13.16 -11.18 -10.44
N GLU A 49 -14.29 -10.50 -10.29
CA GLU A 49 -14.32 -9.07 -10.04
C GLU A 49 -13.72 -8.76 -8.66
N LEU A 50 -12.75 -7.84 -8.64
CA LEU A 50 -12.17 -7.27 -7.42
C LEU A 50 -12.74 -5.87 -7.23
N THR A 51 -13.62 -5.71 -6.24
CA THR A 51 -14.24 -4.41 -5.96
C THR A 51 -13.29 -3.51 -5.18
N ALA A 52 -13.58 -2.21 -5.15
CA ALA A 52 -12.86 -1.28 -4.29
C ALA A 52 -12.98 -1.67 -2.79
N ALA A 53 -14.12 -2.25 -2.39
CA ALA A 53 -14.32 -2.72 -1.02
C ALA A 53 -13.39 -3.91 -0.69
N ASP A 54 -13.14 -4.80 -1.64
CA ASP A 54 -12.22 -5.94 -1.47
C ASP A 54 -10.77 -5.46 -1.31
N MET A 55 -10.41 -4.36 -1.97
CA MET A 55 -9.06 -3.78 -1.94
C MET A 55 -8.83 -2.75 -0.82
N ALA A 56 -9.87 -2.39 -0.06
CA ALA A 56 -9.80 -1.32 0.93
C ALA A 56 -8.75 -1.57 2.02
N PHE A 57 -8.53 -2.83 2.40
CA PHE A 57 -7.48 -3.19 3.35
C PHE A 57 -6.06 -3.02 2.78
N VAL A 58 -5.87 -3.21 1.47
CA VAL A 58 -4.55 -3.10 0.82
C VAL A 58 -4.22 -1.65 0.54
N ASN A 59 -5.18 -0.92 -0.05
CA ASN A 59 -4.95 0.41 -0.63
C ASN A 59 -5.46 1.56 0.24
N GLY A 60 -6.21 1.28 1.31
CA GLY A 60 -7.00 2.29 2.01
C GLY A 60 -8.38 2.51 1.40
N ALA A 61 -9.26 3.17 2.16
CA ALA A 61 -10.51 3.69 1.64
C ALA A 61 -10.24 5.05 0.97
N ALA A 62 -10.53 5.15 -0.33
CA ALA A 62 -10.45 6.40 -1.08
C ALA A 62 -11.40 7.48 -0.52
#